data_AF-A0A7C1NWG5-F1
#
_entry.id   AF-A0A7C1NWG5-F1
#
_cell.length_a   1.000
_cell.length_b   1.000
_cell.length_c   1.000
_cell.angle_alpha   90.00
_cell.angle_beta   90.00
_cell.angle_gamma   90.00
#
_symmetry.space_group_name_H-M   'P 1'
#
loop_
_entity.id
_entity.type
_entity.pdbx_description
1 polymer ?
#
loop_
_entity_poly.entity_id
_entity_poly.type
_entity_poly.pdbx_seq_one_letter_code
_entity_poly.pdbx_strand_id
1 'polypeptide(L)'
;MSDKCPLCQFIFPASLFTDFSNISLLFKNGICFNAQLVSQGYATLYKNKKILFYPQLQYLADLAKENNEGLWSGKPKKIYIETIFNKEYIEYIQLRNNCTDKVDLAGWKLADDDGMSIELPDVVLHAGQSMKIYSGRDGINDPPESYYLQKENIWGNTGDTVFLYNGNKEIVDRYTYYLPD
;
A
#
# COMPACT_ATOMS: atom_id res chain seq x y z
N MET A 1 18.87 -0.40 -13.58
CA MET A 1 19.44 0.92 -13.23
C MET A 1 19.43 1.00 -11.71
N SER A 2 20.56 1.34 -11.10
CA SER A 2 20.83 1.19 -9.67
C SER A 2 19.83 1.94 -8.79
N ASP A 3 19.08 1.20 -7.98
CA ASP A 3 18.36 1.70 -6.80
C ASP A 3 19.37 2.33 -5.85
N LYS A 4 19.47 3.65 -5.90
CA LYS A 4 20.20 4.40 -4.88
C LYS A 4 19.34 4.40 -3.63
N CYS A 5 19.80 3.69 -2.60
CA CYS A 5 19.31 3.80 -1.23
C CYS A 5 19.13 5.30 -0.88
N PRO A 6 17.91 5.78 -0.56
CA PRO A 6 17.65 7.19 -0.29
C PRO A 6 18.47 7.73 0.89
N LEU A 7 18.95 6.84 1.77
CA LEU A 7 19.82 7.18 2.90
C LEU A 7 21.24 7.61 2.47
N CYS A 8 21.69 7.25 1.26
CA CYS A 8 23.03 7.57 0.79
C CYS A 8 23.21 9.03 0.31
N GLN A 9 22.13 9.81 0.20
CA GLN A 9 22.21 11.22 -0.24
C GLN A 9 22.31 12.23 0.91
N PHE A 10 22.20 11.80 2.17
CA PHE A 10 22.17 12.70 3.31
C PHE A 10 23.42 12.53 4.17
N ILE A 11 24.52 13.17 3.74
CA ILE A 11 25.67 13.42 4.62
C ILE A 11 25.24 14.52 5.59
N PHE A 12 24.80 14.12 6.78
CA PHE A 12 24.51 15.06 7.85
C PHE A 12 25.84 15.46 8.51
N PRO A 13 26.21 16.75 8.53
CA PRO A 13 27.42 17.18 9.22
C PRO A 13 27.32 16.81 10.70
N ALA A 14 28.35 16.13 11.20
CA ALA A 14 28.44 15.71 12.58
C ALA A 14 28.66 16.93 13.49
N SER A 15 27.59 17.56 13.94
CA SER A 15 27.61 18.44 15.10
C SER A 15 26.39 18.19 15.97
N LEU A 16 26.65 17.88 17.25
CA LEU A 16 25.63 17.78 18.27
C LEU A 16 24.98 19.16 18.47
N PHE A 17 23.71 19.29 18.10
CA PHE A 17 22.89 20.42 18.50
C PHE A 17 21.90 19.95 19.57
N THR A 18 22.11 20.39 20.81
CA THR A 18 21.11 20.28 21.88
C THR A 18 20.57 21.67 22.18
N ASP A 19 19.32 21.93 21.81
CA ASP A 19 18.57 23.09 22.31
C ASP A 19 17.29 22.62 23.01
N PHE A 20 17.05 23.19 24.19
CA PHE A 20 16.36 22.63 25.35
C PHE A 20 14.82 22.67 25.26
N SER A 21 14.25 22.25 24.15
CA SER A 21 12.80 22.01 24.03
C SER A 21 12.40 20.99 22.95
N ASN A 22 13.37 20.33 22.32
CA ASN A 22 13.19 19.64 21.05
C ASN A 22 13.82 18.24 21.06
N ILE A 23 13.28 17.34 20.25
CA ILE A 23 13.83 16.00 19.97
C ILE A 23 15.35 16.11 19.75
N SER A 24 16.13 15.39 20.55
CA SER A 24 17.57 15.24 20.32
C SER A 24 17.79 14.29 19.14
N LEU A 25 18.57 14.73 18.15
CA LEU A 25 18.98 13.89 17.04
C LEU A 25 20.24 13.13 17.43
N LEU A 26 20.16 11.81 17.40
CA LEU A 26 21.27 10.93 17.72
C LEU A 26 22.04 10.59 16.45
N PHE A 27 23.34 10.90 16.47
CA PHE A 27 24.27 10.54 15.40
C PHE A 27 25.34 9.57 15.91
N LYS A 28 25.64 8.52 15.14
CA LYS A 28 26.82 7.67 15.35
C LYS A 28 27.47 7.40 14.00
N ASN A 29 28.77 7.68 13.88
CA ASN A 29 29.54 7.53 12.64
C ASN A 29 28.90 8.22 11.41
N GLY A 30 28.32 9.41 11.59
CA GLY A 30 27.64 10.17 10.51
C GLY A 30 26.22 9.70 10.18
N ILE A 31 25.72 8.63 10.82
CA ILE A 31 24.37 8.11 10.62
C ILE A 31 23.42 8.75 11.62
N CYS A 32 22.31 9.32 11.14
CA CYS A 32 21.21 9.82 11.97
C CYS A 32 20.29 8.65 12.38
N PHE A 33 20.36 8.20 13.62
CA PHE A 33 19.54 7.08 14.11
C PHE A 33 18.05 7.41 14.14
N ASN A 34 17.70 8.67 14.46
CA ASN A 34 16.31 9.12 14.43
C ASN A 34 15.71 8.98 13.03
N ALA A 35 16.48 9.28 11.98
CA ALA A 35 16.03 9.11 10.60
C ALA A 35 15.79 7.64 10.26
N GLN A 36 16.66 6.73 10.71
CA GLN A 36 16.48 5.29 10.52
C GLN A 36 15.24 4.75 11.24
N LEU A 37 15.04 5.14 12.50
CA LEU A 37 13.86 4.74 13.27
C LEU A 37 12.57 5.21 12.60
N VAL A 38 12.55 6.44 12.09
CA VAL A 38 11.40 7.00 11.39
C VAL A 38 11.18 6.29 10.04
N SER A 39 12.23 6.08 9.24
CA SER A 39 12.13 5.46 7.91
C SER A 39 11.70 3.99 7.96
N GLN A 40 12.05 3.29 9.05
CA GLN A 40 11.65 1.89 9.29
C GLN A 40 10.31 1.79 10.04
N GLY A 41 9.64 2.93 10.27
CA GLY A 41 8.37 2.98 10.97
C GLY A 41 8.44 2.70 12.47
N TYR A 42 9.62 2.56 13.09
CA TYR A 42 9.76 2.34 14.54
C TYR A 42 9.50 3.60 15.39
N ALA A 43 9.44 4.77 14.76
CA ALA A 43 9.11 6.04 15.42
C ALA A 43 8.23 6.91 14.53
N THR A 44 7.48 7.83 15.14
CA THR A 44 6.70 8.86 14.45
C THR A 44 7.12 10.25 14.91
N LEU A 45 6.78 11.27 14.12
CA LEU A 45 7.03 12.66 14.45
C LEU A 45 5.86 13.29 15.18
N TYR A 46 6.15 13.93 16.31
CA TYR A 46 5.23 14.86 16.92
C TYR A 46 5.25 16.18 16.15
N LYS A 47 4.08 16.83 15.97
CA LYS A 47 3.94 18.09 15.21
C LYS A 47 4.68 19.23 15.91
N ASN A 48 5.99 19.35 15.68
CA ASN A 48 6.80 20.49 16.07
C ASN A 48 7.69 20.91 14.89
N LYS A 49 7.16 21.84 14.08
CA LYS A 49 7.80 22.33 12.85
C LYS A 49 9.06 23.18 13.07
N LYS A 50 9.52 23.36 14.32
CA LYS A 50 10.70 24.17 14.65
C LYS A 50 12.02 23.40 14.55
N ILE A 51 11.99 22.09 14.25
CA ILE A 51 13.19 21.26 14.14
C ILE A 51 13.82 21.44 12.76
N LEU A 52 15.13 21.71 12.69
CA LEU A 52 15.89 21.94 11.46
C LEU A 52 15.71 20.83 10.40
N PHE A 53 15.60 19.58 10.85
CA PHE A 53 15.45 18.39 10.00
C PHE A 53 14.00 17.91 9.85
N TYR A 54 13.02 18.71 10.30
CA TYR A 54 11.60 18.33 10.25
C TYR A 54 11.14 17.95 8.83
N PRO A 55 11.46 18.67 7.74
CA PRO A 55 11.01 18.27 6.40
C PRO A 55 11.52 16.90 5.97
N GLN A 56 12.79 16.58 6.23
CA GLN A 56 13.39 15.30 5.86
C GLN A 56 12.81 14.15 6.68
N LEU A 57 12.68 14.35 8.00
CA LEU A 57 12.07 13.33 8.85
C LEU A 57 10.60 13.14 8.50
N GLN A 58 9.87 14.22 8.15
CA GLN A 58 8.47 14.15 7.75
C GLN A 58 8.32 13.32 6.47
N TYR A 59 9.17 13.56 5.48
CA TYR A 59 9.24 12.75 4.27
C TYR A 59 9.48 11.26 4.57
N LEU A 60 10.46 10.93 5.43
CA LEU A 60 10.72 9.55 5.84
C LEU A 60 9.55 8.91 6.60
N ALA A 61 8.87 9.69 7.45
CA ALA A 61 7.70 9.23 8.20
C ALA A 61 6.51 8.94 7.29
N ASP A 62 6.33 9.72 6.22
CA ASP A 62 5.27 9.52 5.25
C ASP A 62 5.56 8.32 4.36
N LEU A 63 6.82 8.14 3.91
CA LEU A 63 7.27 6.91 3.25
C LEU A 63 7.04 5.66 4.09
N ALA A 64 7.38 5.69 5.39
CA ALA A 64 7.16 4.55 6.27
C ALA A 64 5.66 4.20 6.44
N LYS A 65 4.77 5.20 6.40
CA LYS A 65 3.31 4.98 6.40
C LYS A 65 2.84 4.39 5.09
N GLU A 66 3.26 4.94 3.96
CA GLU A 66 2.91 4.49 2.61
C GLU A 66 3.38 3.04 2.38
N ASN A 67 4.57 2.71 2.87
CA ASN A 67 5.13 1.35 2.79
C ASN A 67 4.61 0.40 3.87
N ASN A 68 3.77 0.88 4.79
CA ASN A 68 3.18 0.06 5.87
C ASN A 68 4.22 -0.58 6.80
N GLU A 69 5.28 0.16 7.11
CA GLU A 69 6.44 -0.31 7.90
C GLU A 69 6.24 -0.09 9.42
N GLY A 70 6.78 -0.99 10.25
CA GLY A 70 6.89 -0.79 11.70
C GLY A 70 5.56 -0.48 12.42
N LEU A 71 5.48 0.66 13.14
CA LEU A 71 4.28 1.18 13.81
C LEU A 71 3.08 1.38 12.86
N TRP A 72 3.33 1.45 11.55
CA TRP A 72 2.30 1.58 10.54
C TRP A 72 1.82 0.23 10.04
N SER A 73 2.65 -0.81 10.17
CA SER A 73 2.24 -2.19 9.93
C SER A 73 1.05 -2.57 10.82
N GLY A 74 0.07 -3.24 10.25
CA GLY A 74 -1.11 -3.70 11.00
C GLY A 74 -2.19 -2.64 11.24
N LYS A 75 -2.11 -1.43 10.67
CA LYS A 75 -3.33 -0.63 10.51
C LYS A 75 -4.30 -1.43 9.63
N PRO A 76 -5.53 -1.70 10.10
CA PRO A 76 -6.50 -2.39 9.26
C PRO A 76 -6.73 -1.55 8.02
N LYS A 77 -6.35 -2.10 6.86
CA LYS A 77 -6.62 -1.51 5.56
C LYS A 77 -8.13 -1.34 5.44
N LYS A 78 -8.58 -0.15 5.03
CA LYS A 78 -10.00 0.21 4.97
C LYS A 78 -10.73 -0.66 3.96
N ILE A 79 -10.27 -0.61 2.72
CA ILE A 79 -10.59 -1.58 1.67
C ILE A 79 -9.30 -2.30 1.34
N TYR A 80 -9.33 -3.61 1.16
CA TYR A 80 -8.13 -4.38 0.86
C TYR A 80 -8.42 -5.60 -0.01
N ILE A 81 -7.36 -6.11 -0.63
CA ILE A 81 -7.39 -7.38 -1.35
C ILE A 81 -7.30 -8.48 -0.29
N GLU A 82 -8.42 -9.14 -0.05
CA GLU A 82 -8.52 -10.21 0.95
C GLU A 82 -7.90 -11.50 0.43
N THR A 83 -8.13 -11.83 -0.84
CA THR A 83 -7.59 -13.04 -1.47
C THR A 83 -7.57 -12.87 -2.98
N ILE A 84 -6.59 -13.51 -3.62
CA ILE A 84 -6.56 -13.73 -5.07
C ILE A 84 -6.66 -15.24 -5.29
N PHE A 85 -7.57 -15.64 -6.16
CA PHE A 85 -7.69 -17.01 -6.61
C PHE A 85 -7.39 -17.06 -8.09
N ASN A 86 -6.44 -17.91 -8.47
CA ASN A 86 -6.15 -18.20 -9.86
C ASN A 86 -5.95 -19.71 -9.96
N LYS A 87 -6.86 -20.38 -10.67
CA LYS A 87 -6.75 -21.81 -10.96
C LYS A 87 -7.49 -22.16 -12.24
N GLU A 88 -6.79 -22.79 -13.16
CA GLU A 88 -7.31 -23.25 -14.46
C GLU A 88 -7.98 -22.12 -15.26
N TYR A 89 -9.32 -22.08 -15.23
CA TYR A 89 -10.14 -21.14 -16.00
C TYR A 89 -10.89 -20.14 -15.11
N ILE A 90 -10.64 -20.15 -13.80
CA ILE A 90 -11.28 -19.27 -12.82
C ILE A 90 -10.22 -18.39 -12.18
N GLU A 91 -10.38 -17.09 -12.37
CA GLU A 91 -9.61 -16.05 -11.73
C GLU A 91 -10.55 -15.09 -11.00
N TYR A 92 -10.28 -14.80 -9.73
CA TYR A 92 -10.95 -13.71 -9.06
C TYR A 92 -10.09 -13.04 -8.01
N ILE A 93 -10.37 -11.77 -7.80
CA ILE A 93 -9.89 -10.98 -6.67
C ILE A 93 -11.05 -10.73 -5.73
N GLN A 94 -10.86 -11.06 -4.46
CA GLN A 94 -11.82 -10.75 -3.41
C GLN A 94 -11.39 -9.48 -2.69
N LEU A 95 -12.22 -8.44 -2.78
CA LEU A 95 -12.07 -7.20 -2.03
C LEU A 95 -12.89 -7.27 -0.75
N ARG A 96 -12.38 -6.69 0.33
CA ARG A 96 -13.12 -6.57 1.59
C ARG A 96 -13.12 -5.15 2.12
N ASN A 97 -14.27 -4.71 2.60
CA ASN A 97 -14.42 -3.50 3.38
C ASN A 97 -14.32 -3.81 4.87
N ASN A 98 -13.24 -3.41 5.52
CA ASN A 98 -13.04 -3.56 6.96
C ASN A 98 -13.54 -2.38 7.79
N CYS A 99 -14.17 -1.39 7.16
CA CYS A 99 -14.71 -0.22 7.85
C CYS A 99 -16.11 -0.49 8.40
N THR A 100 -16.56 0.41 9.26
CA THR A 100 -17.94 0.49 9.75
C THR A 100 -18.88 1.24 8.81
N ASP A 101 -18.33 1.91 7.79
CA ASP A 101 -19.06 2.67 6.79
C ASP A 101 -18.98 1.99 5.42
N LYS A 102 -19.96 2.28 4.56
CA LYS A 102 -19.96 1.85 3.15
C LYS A 102 -18.93 2.66 2.34
N VAL A 103 -18.37 2.04 1.30
CA VAL A 103 -17.42 2.69 0.38
C VAL A 103 -17.94 2.58 -1.05
N ASP A 104 -17.95 3.70 -1.76
CA ASP A 104 -18.24 3.76 -3.19
C ASP A 104 -16.97 3.43 -3.99
N LEU A 105 -17.07 2.41 -4.84
CA LEU A 105 -15.98 1.92 -5.68
C LEU A 105 -15.96 2.56 -7.08
N ALA A 106 -16.82 3.55 -7.34
CA ALA A 106 -16.81 4.26 -8.61
C ALA A 106 -15.42 4.83 -8.95
N GLY A 107 -14.93 4.50 -10.14
CA GLY A 107 -13.61 4.89 -10.63
C GLY A 107 -12.40 4.19 -9.97
N TRP A 108 -12.62 3.23 -9.08
CA TRP A 108 -11.54 2.38 -8.54
C TRP A 108 -11.03 1.41 -9.60
N LYS A 109 -9.78 0.96 -9.44
CA LYS A 109 -9.13 0.09 -10.44
C LYS A 109 -8.25 -0.97 -9.80
N LEU A 110 -8.12 -2.09 -10.52
CA LEU A 110 -7.07 -3.08 -10.31
C LEU A 110 -6.01 -2.91 -11.40
N ALA A 111 -4.75 -3.16 -11.09
CA ALA A 111 -3.66 -3.18 -12.07
C ALA A 111 -2.56 -4.14 -11.64
N ASP A 112 -1.80 -4.65 -12.61
CA ASP A 112 -0.54 -5.37 -12.36
C ASP A 112 0.68 -4.46 -12.56
N ASP A 113 1.89 -5.01 -12.42
CA ASP A 113 3.15 -4.32 -12.69
C ASP A 113 3.57 -4.33 -14.18
N ASP A 114 2.92 -5.16 -15.01
CA ASP A 114 3.14 -5.26 -16.46
C ASP A 114 2.31 -4.26 -17.28
N GLY A 115 1.44 -3.49 -16.63
CA GLY A 115 0.72 -2.36 -17.22
C GLY A 115 -0.72 -2.66 -17.63
N MET A 116 -1.24 -3.84 -17.28
CA MET A 116 -2.66 -4.12 -17.38
C MET A 116 -3.40 -3.36 -16.28
N SER A 117 -4.56 -2.77 -16.62
CA SER A 117 -5.44 -2.13 -15.65
C SER A 117 -6.90 -2.33 -16.03
N ILE A 118 -7.74 -2.59 -15.03
CA ILE A 118 -9.17 -2.79 -15.19
C ILE A 118 -9.92 -1.93 -14.19
N GLU A 119 -10.97 -1.26 -14.66
CA GLU A 119 -11.88 -0.49 -13.82
C GLU A 119 -12.83 -1.43 -13.07
N LEU A 120 -13.03 -1.14 -11.79
CA LEU A 120 -14.04 -1.81 -10.98
C LEU A 120 -15.43 -1.32 -11.38
N PRO A 121 -16.48 -2.13 -11.17
CA PRO A 121 -17.85 -1.69 -11.39
C PRO A 121 -18.22 -0.57 -10.40
N ASP A 122 -19.08 0.35 -10.84
CA ASP A 122 -19.60 1.44 -10.02
C ASP A 122 -20.58 0.90 -8.96
N VAL A 123 -20.03 0.40 -7.86
CA VAL A 123 -20.79 -0.31 -6.82
C VAL A 123 -20.39 0.15 -5.42
N VAL A 124 -21.30 -0.02 -4.48
CA VAL A 124 -21.08 0.32 -3.07
C VAL A 124 -20.77 -0.95 -2.30
N LEU A 125 -19.58 -1.03 -1.70
CA LEU A 125 -19.19 -2.12 -0.82
C LEU A 125 -19.56 -1.77 0.62
N HIS A 126 -20.53 -2.49 1.20
CA HIS A 126 -21.02 -2.21 2.54
C HIS A 126 -20.00 -2.55 3.63
N ALA A 127 -20.22 -2.01 4.83
CA ALA A 127 -19.38 -2.26 5.99
C ALA A 127 -19.25 -3.77 6.28
N GLY A 128 -18.02 -4.26 6.41
CA GLY A 128 -17.73 -5.67 6.65
C GLY A 128 -17.94 -6.61 5.45
N GLN A 129 -18.43 -6.12 4.32
CA GLN A 129 -18.75 -6.93 3.15
C GLN A 129 -17.49 -7.28 2.35
N SER A 130 -17.49 -8.49 1.77
CA SER A 130 -16.56 -8.89 0.72
C SER A 130 -17.28 -9.01 -0.62
N MET A 131 -16.55 -8.74 -1.71
CA MET A 131 -17.04 -8.83 -3.08
C MET A 131 -15.97 -9.45 -3.96
N LYS A 132 -16.37 -10.35 -4.86
CA LYS A 132 -15.46 -10.99 -5.82
C LYS A 132 -15.55 -10.32 -7.18
N ILE A 133 -14.39 -10.07 -7.76
CA ILE A 133 -14.22 -9.55 -9.10
C ILE A 133 -13.62 -10.68 -9.94
N TYR A 134 -14.42 -11.25 -10.83
CA TYR A 134 -14.04 -12.38 -11.68
C TYR A 134 -13.48 -11.93 -13.03
N SER A 135 -12.45 -12.66 -13.47
CA SER A 135 -11.92 -12.70 -14.82
C SER A 135 -11.79 -14.16 -15.28
N GLY A 136 -11.44 -14.36 -16.56
CA GLY A 136 -11.27 -15.69 -17.12
C GLY A 136 -12.58 -16.34 -17.55
N ARG A 137 -12.46 -17.49 -18.21
CA ARG A 137 -13.57 -18.11 -18.96
C ARG A 137 -14.77 -18.47 -18.09
N ASP A 138 -14.52 -18.95 -16.87
CA ASP A 138 -15.53 -19.53 -15.98
C ASP A 138 -15.88 -18.58 -14.81
N GLY A 139 -15.82 -17.27 -15.07
CA GLY A 139 -16.20 -16.25 -14.10
C GLY A 139 -17.70 -16.22 -13.78
N ILE A 140 -18.04 -15.74 -12.58
CA ILE A 140 -19.40 -15.74 -12.04
C ILE A 140 -19.88 -14.31 -11.86
N ASN A 141 -21.06 -13.99 -12.41
CA ASN A 141 -21.72 -12.70 -12.25
C ASN A 141 -23.01 -12.83 -11.43
N ASP A 142 -22.93 -12.61 -10.12
CA ASP A 142 -24.04 -12.65 -9.18
C ASP A 142 -23.98 -11.45 -8.21
N PRO A 143 -24.39 -10.25 -8.66
CA PRO A 143 -24.33 -9.06 -7.83
C PRO A 143 -25.28 -9.11 -6.62
N PRO A 144 -24.91 -8.53 -5.46
CA PRO A 144 -23.68 -7.75 -5.22
C PRO A 144 -22.46 -8.57 -4.77
N GLU A 145 -22.56 -9.89 -4.63
CA GLU A 145 -21.50 -10.75 -4.11
C GLU A 145 -20.36 -10.94 -5.12
N SER A 146 -20.68 -11.00 -6.42
CA SER A 146 -19.69 -11.11 -7.47
C SER A 146 -20.03 -10.35 -8.75
N TYR A 147 -18.97 -9.86 -9.39
CA TYR A 147 -19.04 -9.17 -10.68
C TYR A 147 -18.07 -9.82 -11.64
N TYR A 148 -18.52 -10.04 -12.87
CA TYR A 148 -17.71 -10.62 -13.92
C TYR A 148 -17.28 -9.55 -14.92
N LEU A 149 -15.97 -9.33 -15.06
CA LEU A 149 -15.45 -8.25 -15.89
C LEU A 149 -15.25 -8.69 -17.34
N GLN A 150 -14.58 -9.81 -17.56
CA GLN A 150 -14.26 -10.29 -18.91
C GLN A 150 -13.86 -11.76 -18.96
N LYS A 151 -13.87 -12.33 -20.17
CA LYS A 151 -13.59 -13.75 -20.45
C LYS A 151 -12.12 -14.09 -20.50
N GLU A 152 -11.30 -13.10 -20.79
CA GLU A 152 -9.86 -13.26 -20.88
C GLU A 152 -9.27 -13.38 -19.48
N ASN A 153 -8.39 -14.36 -19.31
CA ASN A 153 -7.52 -14.44 -18.15
C ASN A 153 -6.62 -13.20 -18.13
N ILE A 154 -6.33 -12.77 -16.92
CA ILE A 154 -5.79 -11.45 -16.62
C ILE A 154 -4.59 -11.62 -15.70
N TRP A 155 -4.70 -12.49 -14.68
CA TRP A 155 -3.67 -12.62 -13.65
C TRP A 155 -2.69 -13.77 -13.95
N GLY A 156 -1.42 -13.57 -13.64
CA GLY A 156 -0.37 -14.56 -13.92
C GLY A 156 -0.55 -15.91 -13.23
N ASN A 157 -0.45 -17.02 -13.98
CA ASN A 157 -0.63 -18.38 -13.43
C ASN A 157 0.50 -18.87 -12.51
N THR A 158 1.67 -18.21 -12.53
CA THR A 158 2.82 -18.53 -11.66
C THR A 158 2.95 -17.55 -10.49
N GLY A 159 2.19 -16.47 -10.51
CA GLY A 159 2.26 -15.38 -9.55
C GLY A 159 2.07 -14.03 -10.23
N ASP A 160 1.66 -13.05 -9.42
CA ASP A 160 1.38 -11.69 -9.87
C ASP A 160 1.44 -10.73 -8.68
N THR A 161 1.59 -9.43 -8.95
CA THR A 161 1.39 -8.36 -7.97
C THR A 161 0.24 -7.46 -8.39
N VAL A 162 -0.87 -7.57 -7.67
CA VAL A 162 -2.06 -6.76 -7.94
C VAL A 162 -2.08 -5.53 -7.06
N PHE A 163 -2.27 -4.37 -7.67
CA PHE A 163 -2.46 -3.07 -7.03
C PHE A 163 -3.92 -2.66 -7.09
N LEU A 164 -4.44 -2.18 -5.96
CA LEU A 164 -5.77 -1.60 -5.83
C LEU A 164 -5.68 -0.07 -5.72
N TYR A 165 -6.25 0.62 -6.69
CA TYR A 165 -6.33 2.07 -6.74
C TYR A 165 -7.74 2.56 -6.39
N ASN A 166 -7.83 3.64 -5.60
CA ASN A 166 -9.09 4.35 -5.41
C ASN A 166 -9.43 5.27 -6.59
N GLY A 167 -10.62 5.88 -6.57
CA GLY A 167 -11.04 6.86 -7.58
C GLY A 167 -10.15 8.11 -7.69
N ASN A 168 -9.32 8.40 -6.69
CA ASN A 168 -8.31 9.47 -6.71
C ASN A 168 -6.95 9.01 -7.29
N LYS A 169 -6.86 7.75 -7.76
CA LYS A 169 -5.63 7.11 -8.27
C LYS A 169 -4.54 6.91 -7.22
N GLU A 170 -4.91 6.83 -5.95
CA GLU A 170 -4.01 6.48 -4.87
C GLU A 170 -4.03 4.96 -4.66
N ILE A 171 -2.86 4.37 -4.40
CA ILE A 171 -2.76 2.95 -4.04
C ILE A 171 -3.33 2.78 -2.63
N VAL A 172 -4.40 2.00 -2.53
CA VAL A 172 -5.04 1.62 -1.27
C VAL A 172 -4.47 0.29 -0.76
N ASP A 173 -4.17 -0.62 -1.68
CA ASP A 173 -3.58 -1.90 -1.35
C ASP A 173 -2.71 -2.48 -2.47
N ARG A 174 -1.84 -3.43 -2.11
CA ARG A 174 -1.19 -4.36 -3.02
C ARG A 174 -1.15 -5.77 -2.44
N TYR A 175 -1.26 -6.76 -3.30
CA TYR A 175 -1.18 -8.17 -2.94
C TYR A 175 -0.33 -8.91 -3.96
N THR A 176 0.71 -9.59 -3.50
CA THR A 176 1.54 -10.47 -4.33
C THR A 176 1.23 -11.92 -3.98
N TYR A 177 1.01 -12.75 -5.00
CA TYR A 177 0.87 -14.20 -4.83
C TYR A 177 1.87 -14.93 -5.73
N TYR A 178 2.18 -16.16 -5.34
CA TYR A 178 3.01 -17.08 -6.10
C TYR A 178 2.29 -18.43 -6.12
N LEU A 179 2.16 -19.01 -7.31
CA LEU A 179 1.63 -20.36 -7.47
C LEU A 179 2.81 -21.27 -7.84
N PRO A 180 3.09 -22.32 -7.05
CA PRO A 180 4.12 -23.28 -7.40
C PRO A 180 3.72 -24.02 -8.69
N ASP A 181 4.71 -24.26 -9.55
CA ASP A 181 4.61 -25.07 -10.76
C ASP A 181 4.11 -26.51 -10.48
#